data_AF-A0AAU6LQV9-F1
#
_entry.id   AF-A0AAU6LQV9-F1
#
_cell.length_a   1.000
_cell.length_b   1.000
_cell.length_c   1.000
_cell.angle_alpha   90.00
_cell.angle_beta   90.00
_cell.angle_gamma   90.00
#
_symmetry.space_group_name_H-M   'P 1'
#
loop_
_entity.id
_entity.type
_entity.pdbx_description
1 polymer ?
#
loop_
_entity_poly.entity_id
_entity_poly.type
_entity_poly.pdbx_seq_one_letter_code
_entity_poly.pdbx_strand_id
1 'polypeptide(L)'
;MTERIHVHARRHAAALAVAAVLGTALAGCSEATTSQGPGADVPQVDPSVYESAEAAAEPVGDEAGDAEAGGDAAAYTTPGPEKVRDAFAGLQATLQETCTPGAGDCAYFLGRVNEELTGMEASMKVDPQGPGHFKEPLEWTAKLRTTLAGDTSTANLEKHFKDLVGTRDRINAWMQSHPEDYR
;
A
#
# COMPACT_ATOMS: atom_id res chain seq x y z
N MET A 1 50.97 30.66 49.13
CA MET A 1 50.13 29.45 49.32
C MET A 1 49.89 28.87 47.94
N THR A 2 50.45 27.70 47.68
CA THR A 2 50.54 27.07 46.36
C THR A 2 49.86 25.70 46.46
N GLU A 3 48.76 25.46 45.74
CA GLU A 3 48.25 24.10 45.47
C GLU A 3 47.27 24.15 44.29
N ARG A 4 47.72 23.72 43.10
CA ARG A 4 47.54 22.38 42.47
C ARG A 4 46.23 22.24 41.69
N ILE A 5 46.38 22.42 40.38
CA ILE A 5 45.47 22.01 39.31
C ILE A 5 45.25 20.49 39.38
N HIS A 6 44.00 20.04 39.25
CA HIS A 6 43.68 18.63 38.96
C HIS A 6 43.01 18.53 37.60
N VAL A 7 43.83 18.18 36.59
CA VAL A 7 43.38 17.69 35.29
C VAL A 7 43.10 16.20 35.44
N HIS A 8 41.85 15.77 35.22
CA HIS A 8 41.54 14.37 34.99
C HIS A 8 41.10 14.15 33.55
N ALA A 9 42.11 13.97 32.71
CA ALA A 9 41.98 13.27 31.44
C ALA A 9 41.94 11.77 31.73
N ARG A 10 40.91 11.07 31.26
CA ARG A 10 41.01 9.63 30.94
C ARG A 10 40.36 9.38 29.59
N ARG A 11 41.23 9.29 28.58
CA ARG A 11 40.96 8.64 27.30
C ARG A 11 41.08 7.14 27.53
N HIS A 12 40.09 6.36 27.13
CA HIS A 12 40.27 4.94 26.84
C HIS A 12 39.65 4.66 25.49
N ALA A 13 40.51 4.75 24.46
CA ALA A 13 40.29 4.10 23.19
C ALA A 13 40.64 2.62 23.35
N ALA A 14 39.78 1.73 22.89
CA ALA A 14 40.14 0.37 22.54
C ALA A 14 39.26 -0.07 21.38
N ALA A 15 39.87 -0.13 20.20
CA ALA A 15 39.33 -0.75 19.01
C ALA A 15 39.48 -2.27 19.10
N LEU A 16 38.45 -3.02 18.68
CA LEU A 16 38.59 -4.42 18.29
C LEU A 16 37.90 -4.61 16.95
N ALA A 17 38.74 -4.74 15.92
CA ALA A 17 38.37 -5.23 14.60
C ALA A 17 38.33 -6.76 14.65
N VAL A 18 37.27 -7.36 14.10
CA VAL A 18 37.27 -8.77 13.69
C VAL A 18 36.79 -8.82 12.25
N ALA A 19 37.74 -9.09 11.36
CA ALA A 19 37.51 -9.47 9.98
C ALA A 19 37.30 -10.99 9.91
N ALA A 20 36.28 -11.45 9.17
CA ALA A 20 36.11 -12.85 8.83
C ALA A 20 35.51 -13.02 7.43
N VAL A 21 36.43 -13.25 6.49
CA VAL A 21 36.46 -14.24 5.38
C VAL A 21 35.24 -14.43 4.45
N LEU A 22 35.56 -14.37 3.15
CA LEU A 22 34.75 -14.68 1.97
C LEU A 22 34.13 -16.09 1.96
N GLY A 23 32.94 -16.19 1.37
CA GLY A 23 32.40 -17.42 0.82
C GLY A 23 31.65 -17.14 -0.50
N THR A 24 32.37 -17.15 -1.62
CA THR A 24 31.77 -17.20 -2.97
C THR A 24 31.48 -18.65 -3.34
N ALA A 25 30.21 -18.97 -3.56
CA ALA A 25 29.80 -20.20 -4.25
C ALA A 25 29.05 -19.80 -5.54
N LEU A 26 29.71 -20.02 -6.68
CA LEU A 26 29.12 -19.99 -8.01
C LEU A 26 28.99 -21.44 -8.50
N ALA A 27 27.75 -21.92 -8.67
CA ALA A 27 27.29 -23.00 -9.56
C ALA A 27 25.92 -23.48 -9.02
N GLY A 28 24.83 -23.57 -9.78
CA GLY A 28 24.71 -23.50 -11.22
C GLY A 28 23.30 -23.15 -11.69
N CYS A 29 23.24 -22.73 -12.94
CA CYS A 29 22.05 -22.56 -13.74
C CYS A 29 21.39 -23.92 -13.96
N SER A 30 20.07 -23.99 -13.79
CA SER A 30 19.24 -24.92 -14.54
C SER A 30 18.29 -24.08 -15.36
N GLU A 31 18.64 -24.00 -16.65
CA GLU A 31 17.81 -23.57 -17.74
C GLU A 31 16.52 -24.40 -17.80
N ALA A 32 15.37 -23.78 -17.52
CA ALA A 32 14.08 -24.30 -17.94
C ALA A 32 13.65 -23.53 -19.20
N THR A 33 14.16 -23.97 -20.34
CA THR A 33 13.51 -23.68 -21.63
C THR A 33 12.23 -24.50 -21.68
N THR A 34 11.09 -23.84 -21.54
CA THR A 34 9.85 -24.26 -22.21
C THR A 34 9.33 -23.07 -22.97
N SER A 35 9.51 -23.16 -24.28
CA SER A 35 8.87 -22.32 -25.28
C SER A 35 7.37 -22.54 -25.20
N GLN A 36 6.60 -21.56 -24.70
CA GLN A 36 5.18 -21.43 -25.01
C GLN A 36 4.81 -19.95 -24.91
N GLY A 37 4.47 -19.37 -26.06
CA GLY A 37 4.10 -17.97 -26.19
C GLY A 37 2.77 -17.61 -25.52
N PRO A 38 2.38 -16.33 -25.52
CA PRO A 38 1.12 -15.89 -24.95
C PRO A 38 -0.03 -16.38 -25.83
N GLY A 39 -0.89 -17.25 -25.31
CA GLY A 39 -2.11 -17.64 -26.01
C GLY A 39 -2.78 -18.96 -25.63
N ALA A 40 -2.34 -19.68 -24.60
CA ALA A 40 -2.84 -21.02 -24.32
C ALA A 40 -3.54 -21.17 -22.96
N ASP A 41 -4.40 -20.23 -22.56
CA ASP A 41 -5.41 -20.46 -21.50
C ASP A 41 -6.49 -19.36 -21.47
N VAL A 42 -7.16 -19.14 -22.61
CA VAL A 42 -8.46 -18.46 -22.64
C VAL A 42 -9.48 -19.45 -23.21
N PRO A 43 -10.61 -19.69 -22.52
CA PRO A 43 -11.71 -20.43 -23.12
C PRO A 43 -12.13 -19.73 -24.41
N GLN A 44 -11.98 -20.41 -25.55
CA GLN A 44 -12.46 -19.90 -26.82
C GLN A 44 -13.99 -19.93 -26.79
N VAL A 45 -14.62 -18.77 -26.60
CA VAL A 45 -16.08 -18.63 -26.72
C VAL A 45 -16.41 -18.54 -28.20
N ASP A 46 -17.29 -19.43 -28.67
CA ASP A 46 -17.78 -19.47 -30.03
C ASP A 46 -18.61 -18.20 -30.34
N PRO A 47 -18.29 -17.42 -31.38
CA PRO A 47 -18.99 -16.16 -31.67
C PRO A 47 -20.42 -16.33 -32.22
N SER A 48 -20.96 -17.55 -32.26
CA SER A 48 -22.29 -17.86 -32.81
C SER A 48 -23.47 -17.64 -31.84
N VAL A 49 -23.26 -17.10 -30.64
CA VAL A 49 -24.34 -16.91 -29.62
C VAL A 49 -24.89 -15.48 -29.58
N TYR A 50 -24.39 -14.55 -30.41
CA TYR A 50 -24.83 -13.14 -30.38
C TYR A 50 -25.94 -12.76 -31.37
N GLU A 51 -26.57 -13.73 -32.03
CA GLU A 51 -27.67 -13.43 -32.94
C GLU A 51 -28.77 -14.49 -32.82
N SER A 52 -29.71 -14.29 -31.89
CA SER A 52 -31.16 -14.48 -32.12
C SER A 52 -32.00 -14.39 -30.84
N ALA A 53 -33.16 -13.75 -31.01
CA ALA A 53 -34.40 -13.91 -30.28
C ALA A 53 -34.64 -13.03 -29.04
N GLU A 54 -35.04 -11.79 -29.36
CA GLU A 54 -36.16 -11.14 -28.68
C GLU A 54 -37.45 -11.99 -28.77
N ALA A 55 -38.29 -11.86 -27.74
CA ALA A 55 -39.74 -12.09 -27.69
C ALA A 55 -40.31 -13.50 -27.36
N ALA A 56 -40.76 -13.60 -26.10
CA ALA A 56 -42.18 -13.77 -25.70
C ALA A 56 -42.71 -15.14 -25.19
N ALA A 57 -43.35 -15.01 -24.01
CA ALA A 57 -44.57 -15.67 -23.51
C ALA A 57 -44.48 -16.99 -22.68
N GLU A 58 -44.75 -16.81 -21.38
CA GLU A 58 -45.33 -17.72 -20.35
C GLU A 58 -46.68 -18.37 -20.77
N PRO A 59 -47.36 -19.26 -19.99
CA PRO A 59 -47.06 -19.85 -18.66
C PRO A 59 -47.30 -21.38 -18.55
N VAL A 60 -46.89 -22.02 -17.43
CA VAL A 60 -47.71 -22.77 -16.44
C VAL A 60 -46.88 -23.77 -15.61
N GLY A 61 -47.10 -23.78 -14.29
CA GLY A 61 -46.83 -24.95 -13.43
C GLY A 61 -46.44 -24.62 -11.98
N ASP A 62 -47.42 -24.35 -11.13
CA ASP A 62 -47.30 -24.46 -9.67
C ASP A 62 -47.02 -25.93 -9.30
N GLU A 63 -45.93 -26.21 -8.55
CA GLU A 63 -45.93 -27.17 -7.43
C GLU A 63 -44.85 -26.79 -6.41
N ALA A 64 -45.27 -26.79 -5.14
CA ALA A 64 -44.49 -26.46 -3.96
C ALA A 64 -43.42 -27.53 -3.67
N GLY A 65 -42.18 -27.08 -3.45
CA GLY A 65 -41.08 -27.86 -2.90
C GLY A 65 -40.33 -27.00 -1.89
N ASP A 66 -40.46 -27.39 -0.63
CA ASP A 66 -39.81 -26.83 0.55
C ASP A 66 -38.28 -27.06 0.53
N ALA A 67 -37.55 -26.14 1.18
CA ALA A 67 -36.16 -26.22 1.66
C ALA A 67 -35.07 -25.45 0.87
N GLU A 68 -34.39 -24.61 1.66
CA GLU A 68 -33.10 -23.92 1.43
C GLU A 68 -33.07 -22.68 0.53
N ALA A 69 -33.84 -21.65 0.91
CA ALA A 69 -33.49 -20.27 0.63
C ALA A 69 -32.29 -19.83 1.50
N GLY A 70 -31.10 -20.36 1.21
CA GLY A 70 -29.82 -19.79 1.60
C GLY A 70 -29.26 -18.92 0.48
N GLY A 71 -30.13 -18.11 -0.13
CA GLY A 71 -29.75 -17.15 -1.15
C GLY A 71 -28.71 -16.20 -0.58
N ASP A 72 -27.73 -15.90 -1.41
CA ASP A 72 -26.71 -14.89 -1.22
C ASP A 72 -27.33 -13.59 -0.68
N ALA A 73 -27.33 -13.47 0.65
CA ALA A 73 -27.05 -12.17 1.20
C ALA A 73 -25.59 -11.91 0.81
N ALA A 74 -25.39 -11.33 -0.38
CA ALA A 74 -24.39 -10.29 -0.52
C ALA A 74 -24.63 -9.36 0.67
N ALA A 75 -23.94 -9.69 1.77
CA ALA A 75 -23.92 -8.87 2.94
C ALA A 75 -23.53 -7.51 2.38
N TYR A 76 -24.48 -6.57 2.44
CA TYR A 76 -24.19 -5.17 2.29
C TYR A 76 -23.18 -4.92 3.40
N THR A 77 -21.91 -5.12 3.08
CA THR A 77 -20.81 -4.83 3.97
C THR A 77 -20.87 -3.33 4.09
N THR A 78 -21.51 -2.87 5.17
CA THR A 78 -21.19 -1.58 5.76
C THR A 78 -19.66 -1.50 5.66
N PRO A 79 -19.10 -0.50 4.97
CA PRO A 79 -17.66 -0.45 4.70
C PRO A 79 -16.93 -0.74 6.01
N GLY A 80 -16.33 -1.91 6.17
CA GLY A 80 -15.69 -2.25 7.44
C GLY A 80 -14.33 -1.56 7.54
N PRO A 81 -13.61 -1.77 8.67
CA PRO A 81 -12.19 -1.40 8.78
C PRO A 81 -11.34 -1.93 7.61
N GLU A 82 -11.85 -2.91 6.86
CA GLU A 82 -11.24 -3.56 5.72
C GLU A 82 -10.77 -2.59 4.64
N LYS A 83 -11.52 -1.50 4.40
CA LYS A 83 -11.07 -0.48 3.43
C LYS A 83 -9.86 0.30 3.94
N VAL A 84 -9.81 0.59 5.23
CA VAL A 84 -8.66 1.25 5.85
C VAL A 84 -7.48 0.29 5.88
N ARG A 85 -7.71 -0.98 6.22
CA ARG A 85 -6.71 -2.05 6.17
C ARG A 85 -6.07 -2.20 4.79
N ASP A 86 -6.89 -2.29 3.76
CA ASP A 86 -6.42 -2.53 2.39
C ASP A 86 -5.67 -1.29 1.86
N ALA A 87 -6.18 -0.08 2.12
CA ALA A 87 -5.47 1.16 1.81
C ALA A 87 -4.15 1.27 2.58
N PHE A 88 -4.13 0.83 3.84
CA PHE A 88 -2.91 0.81 4.63
C PHE A 88 -1.88 -0.16 4.05
N ALA A 89 -2.30 -1.35 3.60
CA ALA A 89 -1.43 -2.30 2.94
C ALA A 89 -0.78 -1.71 1.67
N GLY A 90 -1.53 -0.96 0.88
CA GLY A 90 -1.01 -0.21 -0.28
C GLY A 90 0.06 0.80 0.13
N LEU A 91 -0.21 1.62 1.15
CA LEU A 91 0.77 2.56 1.71
C LEU A 91 2.04 1.84 2.18
N GLN A 92 1.89 0.69 2.85
CA GLN A 92 3.01 -0.11 3.36
C GLN A 92 3.89 -0.67 2.24
N ALA A 93 3.31 -0.99 1.09
CA ALA A 93 4.07 -1.47 -0.07
C ALA A 93 5.11 -0.46 -0.57
N THR A 94 4.99 0.82 -0.20
CA THR A 94 5.94 1.87 -0.58
C THR A 94 7.05 2.10 0.45
N LEU A 95 7.00 1.50 1.65
CA LEU A 95 7.88 1.86 2.76
C LEU A 95 9.35 1.48 2.55
N GLN A 96 9.61 0.40 1.81
CA GLN A 96 10.98 -0.02 1.46
C GLN A 96 11.51 0.68 0.21
N GLU A 97 10.66 1.46 -0.46
CA GLU A 97 11.01 2.22 -1.65
C GLU A 97 11.44 3.65 -1.28
N THR A 98 12.35 4.20 -2.08
CA THR A 98 12.80 5.60 -2.03
C THR A 98 13.36 6.00 -3.39
N CYS A 99 13.63 7.28 -3.59
CA CYS A 99 14.27 7.79 -4.80
C CYS A 99 15.14 9.01 -4.50
N THR A 100 15.94 9.41 -5.49
CA THR A 100 16.65 10.70 -5.49
C THR A 100 15.90 11.69 -6.39
N PRO A 101 15.45 12.86 -5.89
CA PRO A 101 14.81 13.88 -6.73
C PRO A 101 15.63 14.24 -7.97
N GLY A 102 14.97 14.31 -9.13
CA GLY A 102 15.60 14.53 -10.43
C GLY A 102 16.09 13.25 -11.13
N ALA A 103 16.02 12.09 -10.46
CA ALA A 103 16.22 10.79 -11.09
C ALA A 103 14.91 10.28 -11.71
N GLY A 104 15.01 9.55 -12.83
CA GLY A 104 13.83 9.14 -13.61
C GLY A 104 12.85 8.20 -12.88
N ASP A 105 13.34 7.42 -11.91
CA ASP A 105 12.54 6.55 -11.04
C ASP A 105 11.75 7.33 -9.96
N CYS A 106 12.16 8.56 -9.67
CA CYS A 106 11.58 9.34 -8.58
C CYS A 106 10.16 9.82 -8.87
N ALA A 107 9.85 10.09 -10.15
CA ALA A 107 8.50 10.40 -10.60
C ALA A 107 7.52 9.27 -10.27
N TYR A 108 7.90 8.03 -10.54
CA TYR A 108 7.07 6.86 -10.29
C TYR A 108 6.85 6.66 -8.78
N PHE A 109 7.93 6.63 -8.00
CA PHE A 109 7.85 6.44 -6.56
C PHE A 109 6.98 7.51 -5.89
N LEU A 110 7.22 8.80 -6.18
CA LEU A 110 6.46 9.88 -5.55
C LEU A 110 5.01 9.94 -6.01
N GLY A 111 4.74 9.61 -7.28
CA GLY A 111 3.38 9.43 -7.77
C GLY A 111 2.63 8.37 -6.98
N ARG A 112 3.27 7.20 -6.78
CA ARG A 112 2.70 6.09 -6.00
C ARG A 112 2.48 6.47 -4.54
N VAL A 113 3.46 7.07 -3.87
CA VAL A 113 3.29 7.53 -2.47
C VAL A 113 2.12 8.52 -2.35
N ASN A 114 1.98 9.45 -3.28
CA ASN A 114 0.87 10.40 -3.28
C ASN A 114 -0.48 9.70 -3.49
N GLU A 115 -0.56 8.72 -4.38
CA GLU A 115 -1.77 7.92 -4.63
C GLU A 115 -2.18 7.12 -3.39
N GLU A 116 -1.26 6.39 -2.77
CA GLU A 116 -1.54 5.60 -1.56
C GLU A 116 -1.98 6.49 -0.38
N LEU A 117 -1.35 7.66 -0.21
CA LEU A 117 -1.79 8.64 0.78
C LEU A 117 -3.20 9.20 0.48
N THR A 118 -3.60 9.22 -0.79
CA THR A 118 -4.95 9.65 -1.21
C THR A 118 -5.97 8.56 -0.91
N GLY A 119 -5.66 7.30 -1.23
CA GLY A 119 -6.49 6.16 -0.90
C GLY A 119 -6.70 6.03 0.61
N MET A 120 -5.62 6.21 1.39
CA MET A 120 -5.67 6.17 2.85
C MET A 120 -6.56 7.28 3.44
N GLU A 121 -6.42 8.51 2.94
CA GLU A 121 -7.28 9.62 3.36
C GLU A 121 -8.76 9.36 3.03
N ALA A 122 -9.03 8.80 1.85
CA ALA A 122 -10.37 8.50 1.40
C ALA A 122 -11.02 7.38 2.23
N SER A 123 -10.29 6.30 2.53
CA SER A 123 -10.81 5.19 3.34
C SER A 123 -11.14 5.62 4.76
N MET A 124 -10.24 6.36 5.42
CA MET A 124 -10.43 6.89 6.78
C MET A 124 -11.66 7.80 6.90
N LYS A 125 -11.97 8.60 5.88
CA LYS A 125 -13.12 9.52 5.90
C LYS A 125 -14.47 8.80 5.84
N VAL A 126 -14.52 7.64 5.21
CA VAL A 126 -15.76 6.89 4.98
C VAL A 126 -15.90 5.66 5.89
N ASP A 127 -14.96 5.47 6.81
CA ASP A 127 -15.01 4.42 7.81
C ASP A 127 -16.22 4.61 8.76
N PRO A 128 -16.88 3.53 9.22
CA PRO A 128 -18.06 3.62 10.10
C PRO A 128 -17.78 4.24 11.46
N GLN A 129 -16.54 4.18 11.94
CA GLN A 129 -16.13 4.87 13.18
C GLN A 129 -16.04 6.39 12.98
N GLY A 130 -16.06 6.83 11.72
CA GLY A 130 -16.09 8.22 11.31
C GLY A 130 -14.70 8.88 11.30
N PRO A 131 -14.58 10.05 10.67
CA PRO A 131 -13.30 10.75 10.53
C PRO A 131 -12.69 11.22 11.86
N GLY A 132 -13.49 11.29 12.93
CA GLY A 132 -12.99 11.62 14.27
C GLY A 132 -12.09 10.54 14.86
N HIS A 133 -12.24 9.29 14.42
CA HIS A 133 -11.40 8.17 14.81
C HIS A 133 -9.98 8.30 14.25
N PHE A 134 -9.85 8.73 12.99
CA PHE A 134 -8.57 8.92 12.29
C PHE A 134 -8.10 10.39 12.26
N LYS A 135 -8.36 11.14 13.33
CA LYS A 135 -8.16 12.59 13.34
C LYS A 135 -6.73 12.99 12.94
N GLU A 136 -5.71 12.41 13.59
CA GLU A 136 -4.32 12.77 13.34
C GLU A 136 -3.83 12.41 11.93
N PRO A 137 -4.03 11.18 11.42
CA PRO A 137 -3.72 10.86 10.03
C PRO A 137 -4.38 11.80 9.02
N LEU A 138 -5.66 12.13 9.22
CA LEU A 138 -6.42 13.02 8.34
C LEU A 138 -5.91 14.48 8.39
N GLU A 139 -5.46 14.96 9.54
CA GLU A 139 -4.83 16.28 9.65
C GLU A 139 -3.50 16.34 8.89
N TRP A 140 -2.71 15.27 8.92
CA TRP A 140 -1.42 15.24 8.20
C TRP A 140 -1.61 15.17 6.69
N THR A 141 -2.54 14.35 6.19
CA THR A 141 -2.87 14.32 4.76
C THR A 141 -3.45 15.64 4.31
N ALA A 142 -4.37 16.26 5.06
CA ALA A 142 -4.92 17.58 4.72
C ALA A 142 -3.83 18.68 4.63
N LYS A 143 -2.87 18.67 5.56
CA LYS A 143 -1.70 19.57 5.48
C LYS A 143 -0.88 19.30 4.23
N LEU A 144 -0.61 18.03 3.90
CA LEU A 144 0.09 17.66 2.68
C LEU A 144 -0.66 18.13 1.42
N ARG A 145 -1.99 17.95 1.33
CA ARG A 145 -2.80 18.45 0.19
C ARG A 145 -2.67 19.95 0.03
N THR A 146 -2.68 20.68 1.14
CA THR A 146 -2.49 22.14 1.14
C THR A 146 -1.11 22.50 0.63
N THR A 147 -0.06 21.80 1.08
CA THR A 147 1.32 22.00 0.61
C THR A 147 1.45 21.74 -0.90
N LEU A 148 0.83 20.67 -1.41
CA LEU A 148 0.86 20.31 -2.83
C LEU A 148 -0.02 21.22 -3.68
N ALA A 149 -0.99 21.93 -3.10
CA ALA A 149 -1.94 22.80 -3.78
C ALA A 149 -2.68 22.13 -4.97
N GLY A 150 -2.88 20.81 -4.89
CA GLY A 150 -3.50 20.01 -5.95
C GLY A 150 -2.60 19.75 -7.17
N ASP A 151 -1.37 20.24 -7.19
CA ASP A 151 -0.41 19.98 -8.27
C ASP A 151 0.30 18.64 -8.03
N THR A 152 -0.06 17.64 -8.83
CA THR A 152 0.54 16.30 -8.81
C THR A 152 1.59 16.10 -9.90
N SER A 153 2.09 17.17 -10.51
CA SER A 153 3.20 17.07 -11.47
C SER A 153 4.46 16.56 -10.79
N THR A 154 5.30 15.83 -11.54
CA THR A 154 6.59 15.33 -11.04
C THR A 154 7.42 16.42 -10.39
N ALA A 155 7.50 17.60 -11.02
CA ALA A 155 8.29 18.72 -10.51
C ALA A 155 7.80 19.18 -9.12
N ASN A 156 6.49 19.22 -8.89
CA ASN A 156 5.93 19.61 -7.60
C ASN A 156 6.08 18.50 -6.55
N LEU A 157 5.85 17.25 -6.93
CA LEU A 157 6.03 16.11 -6.01
C LEU A 157 7.48 15.98 -5.56
N GLU A 158 8.45 16.12 -6.47
CA GLU A 158 9.88 16.09 -6.14
C GLU A 158 10.29 17.26 -5.24
N LYS A 159 9.79 18.46 -5.52
CA LYS A 159 9.98 19.64 -4.65
C LYS A 159 9.49 19.37 -3.22
N HIS A 160 8.42 18.59 -3.08
CA HIS A 160 7.79 18.25 -1.81
C HIS A 160 8.10 16.80 -1.35
N PHE A 161 9.20 16.21 -1.82
CA PHE A 161 9.63 14.84 -1.49
C PHE A 161 9.56 14.57 0.02
N LYS A 162 10.13 15.47 0.85
CA LYS A 162 10.19 15.30 2.30
C LYS A 162 8.81 15.34 2.95
N ASP A 163 7.90 16.15 2.43
CA ASP A 163 6.53 16.24 2.95
C ASP A 163 5.75 14.95 2.64
N LEU A 164 5.88 14.42 1.41
CA LEU A 164 5.27 13.16 0.97
C LEU A 164 5.76 11.97 1.81
N VAL A 165 7.07 11.74 1.80
CA VAL A 165 7.69 10.60 2.51
C VAL A 165 7.49 10.73 4.02
N GLY A 166 7.64 11.94 4.57
CA GLY A 166 7.40 12.18 5.99
C GLY A 166 5.96 11.93 6.41
N THR A 167 4.97 12.28 5.58
CA THR A 167 3.56 12.00 5.86
C THR A 167 3.27 10.50 5.80
N ARG A 168 3.78 9.79 4.78
CA ARG A 168 3.70 8.32 4.68
C ARG A 168 4.23 7.64 5.94
N ASP A 169 5.46 7.98 6.33
CA ASP A 169 6.13 7.32 7.46
C ASP A 169 5.40 7.61 8.78
N ARG A 170 4.90 8.84 8.94
CA ARG A 170 4.15 9.25 10.13
C ARG A 170 2.81 8.53 10.24
N ILE A 171 2.08 8.37 9.14
CA ILE A 171 0.84 7.58 9.11
C ILE A 171 1.14 6.12 9.41
N ASN A 172 2.17 5.53 8.78
CA ASN A 172 2.54 4.14 9.09
C ASN A 172 2.87 3.95 10.57
N ALA A 173 3.64 4.85 11.18
CA ALA A 173 3.95 4.75 12.60
C ALA A 173 2.68 4.84 13.47
N TRP A 174 1.75 5.74 13.14
CA TRP A 174 0.49 5.89 13.86
C TRP A 174 -0.41 4.67 13.71
N MET A 175 -0.59 4.16 12.49
CA MET A 175 -1.38 2.95 12.24
C MET A 175 -0.77 1.77 13.01
N GLN A 176 0.55 1.59 12.97
CA GLN A 176 1.21 0.50 13.70
C GLN A 176 1.09 0.60 15.23
N SER A 177 0.84 1.80 15.78
CA SER A 177 0.56 1.96 17.21
C SER A 177 -0.92 1.83 17.58
N HIS A 178 -1.83 1.80 16.59
CA HIS A 178 -3.28 1.63 16.76
C HIS A 178 -3.80 0.48 15.89
N PRO A 179 -3.30 -0.75 16.09
CA PRO A 179 -3.70 -1.91 15.30
C PRO A 179 -5.21 -2.21 15.29
N GLU A 180 -5.90 -1.87 16.37
CA GLU A 180 -7.34 -2.05 16.56
C GLU A 180 -8.20 -1.15 15.65
N ASP A 181 -7.63 -0.07 15.13
CA ASP A 181 -8.36 0.92 14.33
C ASP A 181 -8.60 0.44 12.88
N TYR A 182 -7.96 -0.65 12.46
CA TYR A 182 -8.02 -1.16 11.08
C TYR A 182 -7.93 -2.68 10.96
N ARG A 183 -8.15 -3.43 12.04
CA ARG A 183 -8.11 -4.90 12.04
C ARG A 183 -9.46 -5.55 12.24
#